data_AF-A0A7C1I6S1-F1
#
_entry.id   AF-A0A7C1I6S1-F1
#
_cell.length_a   1.000
_cell.length_b   1.000
_cell.length_c   1.000
_cell.angle_alpha   90.00
_cell.angle_beta   90.00
_cell.angle_gamma   90.00
#
_symmetry.space_group_name_H-M   'P 1'
#
loop_
_entity.id
_entity.type
_entity.pdbx_description
1 polymer ?
#
loop_
_entity_poly.entity_id
_entity_poly.type
_entity_poly.pdbx_seq_one_letter_code
_entity_poly.pdbx_strand_id
1 'polypeptide(L)'
;MKFDPQEIRAETSADFEGAWIRGVQYASERRLNEGYPRSLRLARWGKPHPVLETIQALREAYLQLGFEEMINPVIIEADDVKRQFGKEALAVLDRCYYLAGLPRPDIGISDERIQRMNVQFEKELSKAETAELRETLHRYKRGELGGDDLVYALAQSLCVEDMQVTKVLDTVFPELREIVPVASNATLRSHMTSGWFLTLAELVHKKPLPIRLFSVDRCFRREQREDEIRLRSYHSASCVLSNEDGQVSLDDGKEVATGLLSQFGFRKIKFRPDEKRSKYYMPDTQTEVFCHHPRLGWVELATFGIYSPTALAQYDIPYPIMNLGLGVERLAMIVHEADDVRALVFPQFHAPVVLSDLELAELIRLEKTPQTSEGAAIEQSIVRVCDDHGSTESPCEFLAYSGLLCGKQVEVKVIEPEENTRLCGPATQNELVVFEGSVQGLPRIEKWAKQFEEGVPTNIRYLDAFAALAAATIENAAQTGEMTKHETVTVNVKIVRSGADINIMIDDVAARYITSTNRKIDIRGPVFLTVIATLA
;
A
#
# COMPACT_ATOMS: atom_id res chain seq x y z
N MET A 1 -27.69 18.38 15.63
CA MET A 1 -28.54 17.87 16.75
C MET A 1 -29.85 17.35 16.20
N LYS A 2 -30.58 16.49 16.94
CA LYS A 2 -31.96 16.11 16.56
C LYS A 2 -32.89 17.31 16.82
N PHE A 3 -33.80 17.60 15.91
CA PHE A 3 -34.84 18.64 16.07
C PHE A 3 -36.24 18.03 16.01
N ASP A 4 -37.25 18.75 16.49
CA ASP A 4 -38.65 18.35 16.42
C ASP A 4 -39.30 18.88 15.12
N PRO A 5 -39.72 17.99 14.19
CA PRO A 5 -40.40 18.41 12.97
C PRO A 5 -41.77 19.07 13.19
N GLN A 6 -42.44 18.85 14.33
CA GLN A 6 -43.71 19.53 14.62
C GLN A 6 -43.50 21.00 14.96
N GLU A 7 -42.53 21.29 15.83
CA GLU A 7 -42.16 22.66 16.20
C GLU A 7 -41.68 23.46 14.98
N ILE A 8 -40.79 22.88 14.17
CA ILE A 8 -40.30 23.54 12.96
C ILE A 8 -41.44 23.83 11.97
N ARG A 9 -42.41 22.92 11.80
CA ARG A 9 -43.58 23.19 10.94
C ARG A 9 -44.45 24.31 11.47
N ALA A 10 -44.62 24.39 12.79
CA ALA A 10 -45.37 25.49 13.41
C ALA A 10 -44.65 26.83 13.22
N GLU A 11 -43.33 26.88 13.48
CA GLU A 11 -42.51 28.08 13.26
C GLU A 11 -42.51 28.51 11.80
N THR A 12 -42.35 27.55 10.87
CA THR A 12 -42.34 27.82 9.43
C THR A 12 -43.68 28.36 8.93
N SER A 13 -44.79 27.90 9.53
CA SER A 13 -46.14 28.39 9.18
C SER A 13 -46.40 29.82 9.68
N ALA A 14 -45.67 30.26 10.72
CA ALA A 14 -45.77 31.60 11.27
C ALA A 14 -44.80 32.59 10.58
N ASP A 15 -43.56 32.16 10.36
CA ASP A 15 -42.48 32.94 9.73
C ASP A 15 -41.47 31.97 9.09
N PHE A 16 -41.63 31.73 7.79
CA PHE A 16 -40.80 30.79 7.05
C PHE A 16 -39.32 31.22 7.07
N GLU A 17 -39.05 32.48 6.75
CA GLU A 17 -37.72 33.05 6.61
C GLU A 17 -36.98 33.06 7.96
N GLY A 18 -37.67 33.43 9.05
CA GLY A 18 -37.09 33.37 10.39
C GLY A 18 -36.80 31.94 10.84
N ALA A 19 -37.71 30.99 10.59
CA ALA A 19 -37.49 29.58 10.90
C ALA A 19 -36.34 29.00 10.06
N TRP A 20 -36.25 29.38 8.79
CA TRP A 20 -35.18 28.97 7.89
C TRP A 20 -33.81 29.48 8.35
N ILE A 21 -33.70 30.77 8.74
CA ILE A 21 -32.47 31.35 9.27
C ILE A 21 -32.04 30.66 10.57
N ARG A 22 -32.99 30.40 11.50
CA ARG A 22 -32.69 29.69 12.75
C ARG A 22 -32.24 28.25 12.54
N GLY A 23 -32.57 27.65 11.39
CA GLY A 23 -32.20 26.27 11.04
C GLY A 23 -30.70 25.97 11.12
N VAL A 24 -29.84 26.99 10.98
CA VAL A 24 -28.37 26.86 11.12
C VAL A 24 -27.98 26.26 12.48
N GLN A 25 -28.74 26.51 13.55
CA GLN A 25 -28.45 25.99 14.89
C GLN A 25 -28.46 24.44 14.99
N TYR A 26 -29.10 23.77 14.03
CA TYR A 26 -29.18 22.31 14.02
C TYR A 26 -27.99 21.65 13.31
N ALA A 27 -27.26 22.41 12.49
CA ALA A 27 -26.02 21.96 11.89
C ALA A 27 -24.94 21.86 12.97
N SER A 28 -24.27 20.70 13.05
CA SER A 28 -23.09 20.56 13.90
C SER A 28 -21.88 21.13 13.19
N GLU A 29 -21.14 22.01 13.84
CA GLU A 29 -19.83 22.43 13.38
C GLU A 29 -18.79 21.37 13.77
N ARG A 30 -17.90 21.05 12.84
CA ARG A 30 -16.74 20.18 13.12
C ARG A 30 -15.57 21.05 13.56
N ARG A 31 -14.78 20.56 14.50
CA ARG A 31 -13.52 21.23 14.87
C ARG A 31 -12.57 21.25 13.67
N LEU A 32 -11.61 22.16 13.65
CA LEU A 32 -10.69 22.32 12.51
C LEU A 32 -10.00 21.01 12.12
N ASN A 33 -9.54 20.22 13.09
CA ASN A 33 -8.90 18.92 12.85
C ASN A 33 -9.85 17.83 12.32
N GLU A 34 -11.16 17.98 12.55
CA GLU A 34 -12.22 17.05 12.11
C GLU A 34 -12.88 17.51 10.80
N GLY A 35 -12.58 18.75 10.38
CA GLY A 35 -13.08 19.36 9.17
C GLY A 35 -12.29 18.98 7.92
N TYR A 36 -12.79 19.42 6.76
CA TYR A 36 -12.13 19.24 5.48
C TYR A 36 -10.88 20.16 5.36
N PRO A 37 -9.75 19.70 4.78
CA PRO A 37 -9.56 18.40 4.11
C PRO A 37 -9.21 17.23 5.04
N ARG A 38 -8.82 17.46 6.30
CA ARG A 38 -8.33 16.42 7.22
C ARG A 38 -9.32 15.27 7.46
N SER A 39 -10.62 15.53 7.37
CA SER A 39 -11.67 14.51 7.45
C SER A 39 -11.56 13.41 6.39
N LEU A 40 -10.90 13.68 5.25
CA LEU A 40 -10.72 12.71 4.16
C LEU A 40 -9.89 11.50 4.58
N ARG A 41 -9.04 11.61 5.60
CA ARG A 41 -8.30 10.47 6.16
C ARG A 41 -9.22 9.32 6.61
N LEU A 42 -10.44 9.63 7.03
CA LEU A 42 -11.45 8.64 7.46
C LEU A 42 -12.24 8.03 6.29
N ALA A 43 -12.17 8.64 5.10
CA ALA A 43 -13.00 8.29 3.94
C ALA A 43 -12.22 7.63 2.79
N ARG A 44 -10.98 7.17 3.04
CA ARG A 44 -10.14 6.58 1.98
C ARG A 44 -10.65 5.21 1.54
N TRP A 45 -10.71 5.01 0.23
CA TRP A 45 -10.98 3.71 -0.39
C TRP A 45 -9.68 2.95 -0.67
N GLY A 46 -9.78 1.62 -0.75
CA GLY A 46 -8.67 0.77 -1.19
C GLY A 46 -8.35 1.01 -2.66
N LYS A 47 -7.06 1.06 -3.01
CA LYS A 47 -6.58 1.17 -4.39
C LYS A 47 -6.14 -0.22 -4.88
N PRO A 48 -6.60 -0.71 -6.04
CA PRO A 48 -6.13 -1.96 -6.59
C PRO A 48 -4.65 -1.83 -7.03
N HIS A 49 -3.94 -2.95 -7.02
CA HIS A 49 -2.60 -3.00 -7.60
C HIS A 49 -2.71 -3.14 -9.13
N PRO A 50 -1.99 -2.33 -9.94
CA PRO A 50 -2.17 -2.27 -11.39
C PRO A 50 -2.01 -3.64 -12.09
N VAL A 51 -1.03 -4.43 -11.66
CA VAL A 51 -0.84 -5.79 -12.20
C VAL A 51 -1.99 -6.73 -11.85
N LEU A 52 -2.51 -6.67 -10.61
CA LEU A 52 -3.62 -7.53 -10.20
C LEU A 52 -4.93 -7.14 -10.87
N GLU A 53 -5.14 -5.83 -11.08
CA GLU A 53 -6.25 -5.30 -11.87
C GLU A 53 -6.16 -5.77 -13.32
N THR A 54 -4.97 -5.73 -13.92
CA THR A 54 -4.74 -6.26 -15.28
C THR A 54 -4.98 -7.77 -15.34
N ILE A 55 -4.57 -8.55 -14.32
CA ILE A 55 -4.88 -9.99 -14.23
C ILE A 55 -6.38 -10.20 -14.22
N GLN A 56 -7.12 -9.48 -13.37
CA GLN A 56 -8.56 -9.62 -13.28
C GLN A 56 -9.24 -9.29 -14.61
N ALA A 57 -8.84 -8.20 -15.26
CA ALA A 57 -9.35 -7.85 -16.59
C ALA A 57 -9.03 -8.92 -17.64
N LEU A 58 -7.85 -9.54 -17.60
CA LEU A 58 -7.48 -10.64 -18.50
C LEU A 58 -8.32 -11.89 -18.26
N ARG A 59 -8.60 -12.22 -16.98
CA ARG A 59 -9.49 -13.34 -16.63
C ARG A 59 -10.88 -13.12 -17.20
N GLU A 60 -11.44 -11.93 -16.99
CA GLU A 60 -12.75 -11.54 -17.54
C GLU A 60 -12.75 -11.60 -19.07
N ALA A 61 -11.69 -11.10 -19.71
CA ALA A 61 -11.57 -11.12 -21.17
C ALA A 61 -11.54 -12.53 -21.76
N TYR A 62 -10.83 -13.47 -21.13
CA TYR A 62 -10.84 -14.88 -21.56
C TYR A 62 -12.19 -15.55 -21.32
N LEU A 63 -12.84 -15.29 -20.19
CA LEU A 63 -14.18 -15.81 -19.89
C LEU A 63 -15.21 -15.34 -20.92
N GLN A 64 -15.14 -14.07 -21.34
CA GLN A 64 -16.00 -13.50 -22.38
C GLN A 64 -15.75 -14.13 -23.77
N LEU A 65 -14.55 -14.64 -24.02
CA LEU A 65 -14.21 -15.39 -25.25
C LEU A 65 -14.61 -16.88 -25.17
N GLY A 66 -15.26 -17.31 -24.08
CA GLY A 66 -15.73 -18.67 -23.88
C GLY A 66 -14.64 -19.66 -23.50
N PHE A 67 -13.52 -19.19 -22.94
CA PHE A 67 -12.49 -20.07 -22.37
C PHE A 67 -12.83 -20.46 -20.93
N GLU A 68 -12.54 -21.70 -20.57
CA GLU A 68 -12.65 -22.24 -19.20
C GLU A 68 -11.36 -21.99 -18.41
N GLU A 69 -11.49 -21.48 -17.18
CA GLU A 69 -10.35 -21.17 -16.33
C GLU A 69 -9.75 -22.43 -15.68
N MET A 70 -8.43 -22.57 -15.75
CA MET A 70 -7.67 -23.72 -15.23
C MET A 70 -6.51 -23.26 -14.35
N ILE A 71 -6.09 -24.15 -13.45
CA ILE A 71 -4.83 -24.02 -12.70
C ILE A 71 -3.89 -25.12 -13.18
N ASN A 72 -2.77 -24.73 -13.79
CA ASN A 72 -1.75 -25.67 -14.26
C ASN A 72 -0.69 -25.93 -13.18
N PRO A 73 -0.02 -27.10 -13.20
CA PRO A 73 1.13 -27.36 -12.31
C PRO A 73 2.20 -26.27 -12.43
N VAL A 74 2.65 -25.73 -11.30
CA VAL A 74 3.74 -24.72 -11.23
C VAL A 74 5.10 -25.40 -11.12
N ILE A 75 5.16 -26.42 -10.25
CA ILE A 75 6.34 -27.27 -10.08
C ILE A 75 6.19 -28.45 -11.05
N ILE A 76 7.22 -28.67 -11.86
CA ILE A 76 7.27 -29.75 -12.85
C ILE A 76 8.65 -30.40 -12.85
N GLU A 77 8.74 -31.66 -13.25
CA GLU A 77 10.02 -32.37 -13.35
C GLU A 77 10.82 -31.87 -14.55
N ALA A 78 12.15 -31.81 -14.44
CA ALA A 78 13.00 -31.42 -15.58
C ALA A 78 12.83 -32.38 -16.78
N ASP A 79 12.40 -33.62 -16.53
CA ASP A 79 12.10 -34.59 -17.59
C ASP A 79 10.87 -34.21 -18.42
N ASP A 80 9.91 -33.46 -17.88
CA ASP A 80 8.82 -32.87 -18.67
C ASP A 80 9.34 -31.85 -19.68
N VAL A 81 10.28 -31.00 -19.25
CA VAL A 81 10.93 -30.04 -20.17
C VAL A 81 11.68 -30.79 -21.27
N LYS A 82 12.33 -31.91 -20.95
CA LYS A 82 13.00 -32.77 -21.94
C LYS A 82 12.00 -33.41 -22.92
N ARG A 83 10.85 -33.88 -22.45
CA ARG A 83 9.77 -34.42 -23.30
C ARG A 83 9.22 -33.38 -24.27
N GLN A 84 9.07 -32.13 -23.82
CA GLN A 84 8.49 -31.04 -24.61
C GLN A 84 9.46 -30.45 -25.65
N PHE A 85 10.73 -30.28 -25.28
CA PHE A 85 11.73 -29.58 -26.10
C PHE A 85 12.76 -30.51 -26.77
N GLY A 86 12.76 -31.80 -26.43
CA GLY A 86 13.77 -32.75 -26.91
C GLY A 86 15.18 -32.30 -26.57
N LYS A 87 16.07 -32.25 -27.59
CA LYS A 87 17.48 -31.85 -27.40
C LYS A 87 17.66 -30.37 -27.01
N GLU A 88 16.70 -29.50 -27.35
CA GLU A 88 16.73 -28.08 -26.99
C GLU A 88 16.52 -27.85 -25.48
N ALA A 89 15.97 -28.85 -24.78
CA ALA A 89 15.72 -28.77 -23.35
C ALA A 89 16.96 -28.41 -22.52
N LEU A 90 18.16 -28.78 -22.95
CA LEU A 90 19.41 -28.43 -22.27
C LEU A 90 19.64 -26.92 -22.19
N ALA A 91 19.27 -26.18 -23.24
CA ALA A 91 19.34 -24.72 -23.25
C ALA A 91 18.18 -24.08 -22.49
N VAL A 92 17.00 -24.71 -22.52
CA VAL A 92 15.80 -24.22 -21.82
C VAL A 92 15.91 -24.40 -20.31
N LEU A 93 16.47 -25.51 -19.84
CA LEU A 93 16.65 -25.79 -18.42
C LEU A 93 17.65 -24.82 -17.76
N ASP A 94 18.58 -24.24 -18.52
CA ASP A 94 19.49 -23.21 -18.01
C ASP A 94 18.73 -21.97 -17.49
N ARG A 95 17.61 -21.61 -18.09
CA ARG A 95 16.77 -20.49 -17.64
C ARG A 95 15.69 -20.88 -16.63
N CYS A 96 15.65 -22.13 -16.17
CA CYS A 96 14.71 -22.60 -15.14
C CYS A 96 15.35 -22.56 -13.74
N TYR A 97 14.51 -22.41 -12.72
CA TYR A 97 14.93 -22.60 -11.33
C TYR A 97 14.68 -24.04 -10.90
N TYR A 98 15.71 -24.70 -10.39
CA TYR A 98 15.59 -25.99 -9.72
C TYR A 98 15.23 -25.78 -8.25
N LEU A 99 14.37 -26.64 -7.71
CA LEU A 99 14.01 -26.62 -6.31
C LEU A 99 15.07 -27.37 -5.49
N ALA A 100 15.45 -26.79 -4.37
CA ALA A 100 16.37 -27.41 -3.43
C ALA A 100 15.78 -27.35 -2.02
N GLY A 101 16.01 -28.40 -1.25
CA GLY A 101 15.54 -28.51 0.14
C GLY A 101 16.70 -28.86 1.06
N LEU A 102 16.59 -28.45 2.32
CA LEU A 102 17.54 -28.87 3.36
C LEU A 102 17.25 -30.35 3.70
N PRO A 103 18.20 -31.27 3.55
CA PRO A 103 18.02 -32.63 4.04
C PRO A 103 17.89 -32.64 5.56
N ARG A 104 17.21 -33.65 6.11
CA ARG A 104 17.20 -33.86 7.55
C ARG A 104 18.59 -34.36 7.98
N PRO A 105 19.29 -33.66 8.88
CA PRO A 105 20.63 -34.04 9.31
C PRO A 105 20.59 -35.35 10.10
N ASP A 106 21.69 -36.10 10.03
CA ASP A 106 21.87 -37.23 10.93
C ASP A 106 22.42 -36.74 12.28
N ILE A 107 21.54 -36.55 13.26
CA ILE A 107 21.92 -36.02 14.57
C ILE A 107 22.12 -37.20 15.55
N GLY A 108 23.37 -37.57 15.76
CA GLY A 108 23.75 -38.52 16.81
C GLY A 108 23.73 -37.86 18.20
N ILE A 109 23.42 -38.65 19.24
CA ILE A 109 23.52 -38.21 20.64
C ILE A 109 24.65 -38.98 21.33
N SER A 110 25.85 -38.40 21.30
CA SER A 110 27.00 -38.89 22.06
C SER A 110 26.93 -38.47 23.53
N ASP A 111 27.66 -39.17 24.40
CA ASP A 111 27.73 -38.84 25.83
C ASP A 111 28.30 -37.43 26.06
N GLU A 112 29.20 -36.97 25.19
CA GLU A 112 29.72 -35.59 25.20
C GLU A 112 28.62 -34.55 24.93
N ARG A 113 27.69 -34.82 24.01
CA ARG A 113 26.56 -33.92 23.74
C ARG A 113 25.61 -33.84 24.92
N ILE A 114 25.34 -34.98 25.57
CA ILE A 114 24.52 -35.02 26.79
C ILE A 114 25.18 -34.20 27.90
N GLN A 115 26.49 -34.33 28.10
CA GLN A 115 27.22 -33.51 29.08
C GLN A 115 27.12 -32.01 28.79
N ARG A 116 27.28 -31.61 27.52
CA ARG A 116 27.13 -30.20 27.11
C ARG A 116 25.70 -29.70 27.31
N MET A 117 24.69 -30.53 27.04
CA MET A 117 23.28 -30.23 27.30
C MET A 117 23.03 -30.06 28.80
N ASN A 118 23.56 -30.94 29.65
CA ASN A 118 23.38 -30.85 31.10
C ASN A 118 23.92 -29.53 31.67
N VAL A 119 25.09 -29.08 31.18
CA VAL A 119 25.68 -27.80 31.57
C VAL A 119 24.81 -26.62 31.13
N GLN A 120 24.20 -26.67 29.94
CA GLN A 120 23.40 -25.55 29.43
C GLN A 120 21.97 -25.50 29.98
N PHE A 121 21.38 -26.64 30.31
CA PHE A 121 20.08 -26.72 30.95
C PHE A 121 20.16 -26.55 32.46
N GLU A 122 21.36 -26.49 33.03
CA GLU A 122 21.59 -26.55 34.49
C GLU A 122 20.86 -27.74 35.14
N LYS A 123 20.79 -28.87 34.41
CA LYS A 123 19.98 -30.04 34.73
C LYS A 123 20.70 -31.32 34.31
N GLU A 124 20.79 -32.31 35.20
CA GLU A 124 21.22 -33.66 34.80
C GLU A 124 20.06 -34.42 34.14
N LEU A 125 20.19 -34.70 32.84
CA LEU A 125 19.18 -35.47 32.11
C LEU A 125 19.13 -36.93 32.57
N SER A 126 17.93 -37.41 32.89
CA SER A 126 17.69 -38.79 33.27
C SER A 126 17.85 -39.75 32.07
N LYS A 127 17.96 -41.05 32.35
CA LYS A 127 17.98 -42.08 31.29
C LYS A 127 16.69 -42.10 30.45
N ALA A 128 15.55 -41.76 31.06
CA ALA A 128 14.27 -41.68 30.37
C ALA A 128 14.22 -40.46 29.43
N GLU A 129 14.60 -39.28 29.91
CA GLU A 129 14.65 -38.05 29.09
C GLU A 129 15.67 -38.17 27.94
N THR A 130 16.80 -38.84 28.18
CA THR A 130 17.80 -39.11 27.14
C THR A 130 17.25 -40.07 26.06
N ALA A 131 16.43 -41.05 26.45
CA ALA A 131 15.79 -41.97 25.50
C ALA A 131 14.72 -41.24 24.67
N GLU A 132 13.88 -40.42 25.31
CA GLU A 132 12.87 -39.58 24.64
C GLU A 132 13.53 -38.56 23.68
N LEU A 133 14.63 -37.94 24.09
CA LEU A 133 15.41 -37.05 23.22
C LEU A 133 15.90 -37.77 21.95
N ARG A 134 16.45 -38.99 22.10
CA ARG A 134 16.91 -39.81 20.96
C ARG A 134 15.76 -40.14 20.03
N GLU A 135 14.61 -40.51 20.58
CA GLU A 135 13.42 -40.83 19.79
C GLU A 135 12.89 -39.60 19.05
N THR A 136 12.83 -38.44 19.71
CA THR A 136 12.40 -37.17 19.10
C THR A 136 13.30 -36.77 17.93
N LEU A 137 14.63 -36.89 18.06
CA LEU A 137 15.56 -36.64 16.95
C LEU A 137 15.45 -37.72 15.84
N HIS A 138 15.15 -38.97 16.19
CA HIS A 138 14.92 -40.03 15.22
C HIS A 138 13.66 -39.80 14.39
N ARG A 139 12.56 -39.39 15.03
CA ARG A 139 11.31 -38.99 14.38
C ARG A 139 11.52 -37.78 13.47
N TYR A 140 12.33 -36.80 13.90
CA TYR A 140 12.73 -35.67 13.07
C TYR A 140 13.51 -36.10 11.82
N LYS A 141 14.48 -37.01 11.96
CA LYS A 141 15.23 -37.59 10.84
C LYS A 141 14.32 -38.30 9.83
N ARG A 142 13.30 -39.03 10.32
CA ARG A 142 12.31 -39.72 9.48
C ARG A 142 11.28 -38.80 8.82
N GLY A 143 11.28 -37.51 9.18
CA GLY A 143 10.32 -36.54 8.65
C GLY A 143 8.93 -36.63 9.29
N GLU A 144 8.79 -37.35 10.40
CA GLU A 144 7.53 -37.46 11.16
C GLU A 144 7.29 -36.23 12.04
N LEU A 145 8.33 -35.43 12.26
CA LEU A 145 8.28 -34.16 12.98
C LEU A 145 8.64 -33.01 12.03
N GLY A 146 7.81 -31.96 12.05
CA GLY A 146 8.06 -30.72 11.32
C GLY A 146 9.29 -29.97 11.84
N GLY A 147 9.81 -29.04 11.04
CA GLY A 147 10.84 -28.11 11.54
C GLY A 147 10.29 -27.21 12.64
N ASP A 148 9.05 -26.73 12.47
CA ASP A 148 8.37 -25.83 13.39
C ASP A 148 8.10 -26.48 14.76
N ASP A 149 7.93 -27.80 14.79
CA ASP A 149 7.63 -28.56 16.00
C ASP A 149 8.89 -29.05 16.74
N LEU A 150 10.08 -28.93 16.13
CA LEU A 150 11.30 -29.53 16.68
C LEU A 150 11.66 -28.97 18.05
N VAL A 151 11.64 -27.64 18.21
CA VAL A 151 11.98 -26.97 19.48
C VAL A 151 11.01 -27.38 20.58
N TYR A 152 9.71 -27.35 20.27
CA TYR A 152 8.65 -27.70 21.21
C TYR A 152 8.72 -29.18 21.63
N ALA A 153 8.89 -30.10 20.67
CA ALA A 153 9.01 -31.52 20.96
C ALA A 153 10.23 -31.83 21.83
N LEU A 154 11.36 -31.17 21.57
CA LEU A 154 12.57 -31.30 22.39
C LEU A 154 12.35 -30.72 23.81
N ALA A 155 11.68 -29.59 23.93
CA ALA A 155 11.35 -28.98 25.23
C ALA A 155 10.47 -29.91 26.08
N GLN A 156 9.47 -30.55 25.46
CA GLN A 156 8.63 -31.55 26.11
C GLN A 156 9.41 -32.80 26.51
N SER A 157 10.22 -33.38 25.60
CA SER A 157 11.01 -34.58 25.89
C SER A 157 12.02 -34.37 27.02
N LEU A 158 12.50 -33.14 27.19
CA LEU A 158 13.51 -32.78 28.18
C LEU A 158 12.93 -32.08 29.42
N CYS A 159 11.62 -31.79 29.46
CA CYS A 159 10.97 -31.00 30.52
C CYS A 159 11.74 -29.70 30.84
N VAL A 160 12.07 -28.93 29.81
CA VAL A 160 12.78 -27.63 29.88
C VAL A 160 12.00 -26.58 29.11
N GLU A 161 12.37 -25.30 29.27
CA GLU A 161 11.76 -24.22 28.49
C GLU A 161 12.30 -24.19 27.04
N ASP A 162 11.43 -23.87 26.07
CA ASP A 162 11.76 -23.75 24.64
C ASP A 162 12.96 -22.82 24.37
N MET A 163 13.08 -21.76 25.17
CA MET A 163 14.19 -20.80 25.12
C MET A 163 15.55 -21.46 25.40
N GLN A 164 15.59 -22.44 26.31
CA GLN A 164 16.81 -23.17 26.63
C GLN A 164 17.17 -24.15 25.50
N VAL A 165 16.17 -24.82 24.91
CA VAL A 165 16.36 -25.72 23.76
C VAL A 165 16.98 -24.97 22.59
N THR A 166 16.49 -23.77 22.29
CA THR A 166 16.98 -22.95 21.17
C THR A 166 18.48 -22.63 21.31
N LYS A 167 18.96 -22.32 22.52
CA LYS A 167 20.39 -22.09 22.80
C LYS A 167 21.23 -23.35 22.62
N VAL A 168 20.67 -24.50 22.99
CA VAL A 168 21.30 -25.80 22.85
C VAL A 168 21.39 -26.23 21.39
N LEU A 169 20.39 -25.91 20.56
CA LEU A 169 20.42 -26.25 19.13
C LEU A 169 21.63 -25.68 18.40
N ASP A 170 21.96 -24.39 18.59
CA ASP A 170 23.11 -23.75 17.95
C ASP A 170 24.46 -24.30 18.45
N THR A 171 24.53 -24.63 19.74
CA THR A 171 25.80 -24.99 20.38
C THR A 171 26.10 -26.49 20.34
N VAL A 172 25.10 -27.35 20.56
CA VAL A 172 25.26 -28.81 20.68
C VAL A 172 25.07 -29.52 19.34
N PHE A 173 24.28 -28.95 18.44
CA PHE A 173 23.95 -29.55 17.14
C PHE A 173 24.35 -28.63 15.97
N PRO A 174 25.66 -28.36 15.77
CA PRO A 174 26.15 -27.51 14.68
C PRO A 174 25.73 -28.01 13.29
N GLU A 175 25.41 -29.30 13.14
CA GLU A 175 24.90 -29.86 11.90
C GLU A 175 23.64 -29.15 11.43
N LEU A 176 22.76 -28.70 12.34
CA LEU A 176 21.56 -27.95 11.97
C LEU A 176 21.87 -26.60 11.30
N ARG A 177 23.05 -26.03 11.59
CA ARG A 177 23.53 -24.78 11.00
C ARG A 177 24.30 -25.00 9.71
N GLU A 178 24.99 -26.14 9.57
CA GLU A 178 25.86 -26.45 8.44
C GLU A 178 25.13 -27.16 7.28
N ILE A 179 23.85 -27.54 7.42
CA ILE A 179 23.11 -28.18 6.32
C ILE A 179 23.05 -27.26 5.10
N VAL A 180 23.46 -27.81 3.96
CA VAL A 180 23.40 -27.16 2.65
C VAL A 180 22.19 -27.71 1.88
N PRO A 181 21.44 -26.87 1.15
CA PRO A 181 20.32 -27.34 0.34
C PRO A 181 20.78 -28.27 -0.78
N VAL A 182 20.07 -29.38 -0.95
CA VAL A 182 20.30 -30.36 -2.03
C VAL A 182 19.23 -30.14 -3.10
N ALA A 183 19.68 -29.89 -4.33
CA ALA A 183 18.79 -29.71 -5.47
C ALA A 183 18.10 -31.04 -5.84
N SER A 184 16.82 -30.95 -6.17
CA SER A 184 16.04 -32.05 -6.74
C SER A 184 15.96 -31.93 -8.26
N ASN A 185 15.23 -32.84 -8.91
CA ASN A 185 14.91 -32.75 -10.35
C ASN A 185 13.68 -31.87 -10.64
N ALA A 186 12.99 -31.41 -9.59
CA ALA A 186 11.84 -30.53 -9.72
C ALA A 186 12.27 -29.11 -10.06
N THR A 187 11.53 -28.48 -10.96
CA THR A 187 11.78 -27.13 -11.48
C THR A 187 10.52 -26.27 -11.36
N LEU A 188 10.70 -24.96 -11.31
CA LEU A 188 9.62 -24.00 -11.53
C LEU A 188 9.43 -23.78 -13.02
N ARG A 189 8.18 -23.83 -13.49
CA ARG A 189 7.86 -23.60 -14.91
C ARG A 189 8.35 -22.22 -15.38
N SER A 190 8.98 -22.17 -16.55
CA SER A 190 9.42 -20.90 -17.15
C SER A 190 8.35 -20.20 -18.00
N HIS A 191 7.28 -20.92 -18.34
CA HIS A 191 6.08 -20.44 -19.02
C HIS A 191 4.92 -21.44 -18.82
N MET A 192 3.68 -21.04 -19.08
CA MET A 192 2.49 -21.88 -18.84
C MET A 192 2.48 -23.19 -19.64
N THR A 193 3.10 -23.21 -20.83
CA THR A 193 3.15 -24.38 -21.74
C THR A 193 3.59 -25.66 -21.05
N SER A 194 4.56 -25.61 -20.13
CA SER A 194 5.04 -26.84 -19.51
C SER A 194 4.04 -27.48 -18.57
N GLY A 195 3.14 -26.68 -17.98
CA GLY A 195 1.99 -27.19 -17.25
C GLY A 195 0.82 -27.59 -18.16
N TRP A 196 0.64 -26.92 -19.30
CA TRP A 196 -0.44 -27.24 -20.26
C TRP A 196 -0.37 -28.68 -20.76
N PHE A 197 0.80 -29.20 -21.12
CA PHE A 197 0.93 -30.59 -21.58
C PHE A 197 0.43 -31.59 -20.52
N LEU A 198 0.78 -31.38 -19.24
CA LEU A 198 0.35 -32.24 -18.14
C LEU A 198 -1.17 -32.17 -17.93
N THR A 199 -1.73 -30.96 -17.93
CA THR A 199 -3.17 -30.74 -17.79
C THR A 199 -3.94 -31.34 -18.97
N LEU A 200 -3.47 -31.16 -20.20
CA LEU A 200 -4.11 -31.68 -21.41
C LEU A 200 -4.05 -33.22 -21.48
N ALA A 201 -2.93 -33.83 -21.09
CA ALA A 201 -2.78 -35.29 -21.04
C ALA A 201 -3.90 -35.93 -20.19
N GLU A 202 -4.25 -35.29 -19.07
CA GLU A 202 -5.29 -35.78 -18.18
C GLU A 202 -6.71 -35.44 -18.63
N LEU A 203 -6.90 -34.42 -19.46
CA LEU A 203 -8.22 -33.92 -19.83
C LEU A 203 -8.71 -34.39 -21.20
N VAL A 204 -7.81 -34.62 -22.16
CA VAL A 204 -8.17 -34.80 -23.58
C VAL A 204 -9.08 -36.02 -23.82
N HIS A 205 -9.02 -37.03 -22.95
CA HIS A 205 -9.88 -38.23 -23.01
C HIS A 205 -11.09 -38.17 -22.06
N LYS A 206 -11.23 -37.08 -21.30
CA LYS A 206 -12.28 -36.89 -20.28
C LYS A 206 -13.26 -35.76 -20.63
N LYS A 207 -12.88 -34.86 -21.54
CA LYS A 207 -13.72 -33.75 -22.01
C LYS A 207 -13.92 -33.83 -23.52
N PRO A 208 -15.13 -33.51 -24.03
CA PRO A 208 -15.36 -33.41 -25.46
C PRO A 208 -14.64 -32.19 -26.05
N LEU A 209 -14.38 -32.23 -27.36
CA LEU A 209 -14.02 -31.03 -28.13
C LEU A 209 -15.23 -30.07 -28.21
N PRO A 210 -15.00 -28.75 -28.34
CA PRO A 210 -13.71 -28.08 -28.43
C PRO A 210 -13.04 -27.94 -27.05
N ILE A 211 -11.71 -27.91 -27.04
CA ILE A 211 -10.95 -27.56 -25.83
C ILE A 211 -10.67 -26.06 -25.89
N ARG A 212 -11.17 -25.29 -24.92
CA ARG A 212 -10.89 -23.86 -24.76
C ARG A 212 -10.53 -23.59 -23.31
N LEU A 213 -9.25 -23.62 -22.98
CA LEU A 213 -8.78 -23.46 -21.59
C LEU A 213 -7.86 -22.25 -21.46
N PHE A 214 -7.95 -21.51 -20.37
CA PHE A 214 -7.02 -20.44 -20.05
C PHE A 214 -6.55 -20.48 -18.61
N SER A 215 -5.41 -19.85 -18.32
CA SER A 215 -4.86 -19.70 -16.99
C SER A 215 -4.04 -18.42 -16.94
N VAL A 216 -4.23 -17.61 -15.89
CA VAL A 216 -3.42 -16.42 -15.62
C VAL A 216 -2.71 -16.63 -14.30
N ASP A 217 -1.43 -17.02 -14.37
CA ASP A 217 -0.69 -17.43 -13.17
C ASP A 217 0.83 -17.21 -13.33
N ARG A 218 1.56 -17.31 -12.23
CA ARG A 218 2.99 -17.05 -12.14
C ARG A 218 3.83 -18.06 -12.91
N CYS A 219 4.92 -17.54 -13.48
CA CYS A 219 6.00 -18.28 -14.12
C CYS A 219 7.35 -17.70 -13.65
N PHE A 220 8.40 -18.51 -13.73
CA PHE A 220 9.70 -18.17 -13.18
C PHE A 220 10.80 -18.40 -14.21
N ARG A 221 11.55 -17.34 -14.52
CA ARG A 221 12.59 -17.39 -15.54
C ARG A 221 13.86 -16.74 -15.03
N ARG A 222 14.94 -17.49 -15.04
CA ARG A 222 16.25 -17.00 -14.61
C ARG A 222 16.80 -16.05 -15.68
N GLU A 223 16.60 -14.77 -15.47
CA GLU A 223 17.30 -13.71 -16.19
C GLU A 223 18.57 -13.32 -15.41
N GLN A 224 19.66 -12.98 -16.13
CA GLN A 224 20.94 -12.63 -15.51
C GLN A 224 20.78 -11.47 -14.51
N ARG A 225 19.94 -10.50 -14.86
CA ARG A 225 19.53 -9.38 -14.01
C ARG A 225 18.09 -9.00 -14.34
N GLU A 226 17.36 -8.51 -13.33
CA GLU A 226 16.06 -7.86 -13.53
C GLU A 226 16.27 -6.41 -13.99
N ASP A 227 15.48 -5.99 -14.96
CA ASP A 227 15.57 -4.67 -15.61
C ASP A 227 14.18 -4.05 -15.78
N GLU A 228 14.11 -2.97 -16.55
CA GLU A 228 12.87 -2.19 -16.79
C GLU A 228 11.78 -3.00 -17.51
N ILE A 229 12.13 -4.13 -18.13
CA ILE A 229 11.22 -4.93 -18.98
C ILE A 229 11.15 -6.42 -18.58
N ARG A 230 11.99 -6.90 -17.65
CA ARG A 230 12.07 -8.31 -17.25
C ARG A 230 12.22 -8.49 -15.74
N LEU A 231 11.44 -9.42 -15.21
CA LEU A 231 11.50 -9.92 -13.84
C LEU A 231 11.78 -11.42 -13.81
N ARG A 232 12.31 -11.92 -12.69
CA ARG A 232 12.54 -13.36 -12.48
C ARG A 232 11.25 -14.12 -12.22
N SER A 233 10.23 -13.46 -11.67
CA SER A 233 8.87 -13.96 -11.56
C SER A 233 7.94 -13.01 -12.29
N TYR A 234 7.11 -13.55 -13.16
CA TYR A 234 6.15 -12.79 -13.97
C TYR A 234 4.85 -13.58 -14.10
N HIS A 235 3.77 -12.95 -14.54
CA HIS A 235 2.51 -13.63 -14.80
C HIS A 235 2.33 -13.86 -16.30
N SER A 236 1.96 -15.09 -16.65
CA SER A 236 1.60 -15.46 -18.01
C SER A 236 0.09 -15.63 -18.07
N ALA A 237 -0.55 -14.83 -18.93
CA ALA A 237 -1.94 -15.00 -19.31
C ALA A 237 -1.98 -15.87 -20.56
N SER A 238 -2.15 -17.17 -20.37
CA SER A 238 -2.02 -18.16 -21.44
C SER A 238 -3.30 -18.96 -21.65
N CYS A 239 -3.52 -19.39 -22.89
CA CYS A 239 -4.64 -20.26 -23.24
C CYS A 239 -4.22 -21.36 -24.21
N VAL A 240 -5.02 -22.41 -24.26
CA VAL A 240 -4.93 -23.50 -25.24
C VAL A 240 -6.28 -23.72 -25.92
N LEU A 241 -6.23 -24.05 -27.21
CA LEU A 241 -7.41 -24.23 -28.07
C LEU A 241 -7.26 -25.49 -28.93
N SER A 242 -8.36 -26.23 -29.07
CA SER A 242 -8.61 -27.19 -30.17
C SER A 242 -10.08 -27.08 -30.58
N ASN A 243 -10.39 -26.97 -31.87
CA ASN A 243 -11.76 -26.76 -32.33
C ASN A 243 -12.61 -28.03 -32.29
N GLU A 244 -13.92 -27.89 -32.58
CA GLU A 244 -14.90 -28.99 -32.54
C GLU A 244 -14.54 -30.16 -33.48
N ASP A 245 -13.93 -29.85 -34.62
CA ASP A 245 -13.44 -30.81 -35.61
C ASP A 245 -12.04 -31.37 -35.30
N GLY A 246 -11.46 -30.96 -34.16
CA GLY A 246 -10.12 -31.33 -33.73
C GLY A 246 -9.01 -30.73 -34.58
N GLN A 247 -9.29 -29.69 -35.38
CA GLN A 247 -8.28 -28.98 -36.17
C GLN A 247 -7.97 -27.62 -35.57
N VAL A 248 -6.76 -27.11 -35.80
CA VAL A 248 -6.37 -25.74 -35.47
C VAL A 248 -5.43 -25.19 -36.54
N SER A 249 -5.47 -23.88 -36.70
CA SER A 249 -4.69 -23.10 -37.66
C SER A 249 -4.04 -21.90 -36.98
N LEU A 250 -3.19 -21.19 -37.72
CA LEU A 250 -2.64 -19.92 -37.26
C LEU A 250 -3.69 -18.82 -37.14
N ASP A 251 -4.76 -18.90 -37.91
CA ASP A 251 -5.81 -17.89 -37.87
C ASP A 251 -6.59 -17.99 -36.56
N ASP A 252 -6.77 -19.18 -35.99
CA ASP A 252 -7.32 -19.33 -34.63
C ASP A 252 -6.49 -18.59 -33.57
N GLY A 253 -5.15 -18.66 -33.68
CA GLY A 253 -4.24 -17.91 -32.83
C GLY A 253 -4.37 -16.39 -32.99
N LYS A 254 -4.53 -15.92 -34.24
CA LYS A 254 -4.75 -14.49 -34.53
C LYS A 254 -6.11 -14.01 -34.05
N GLU A 255 -7.15 -14.83 -34.17
CA GLU A 255 -8.50 -14.55 -33.71
C GLU A 255 -8.54 -14.40 -32.19
N VAL A 256 -7.95 -15.34 -31.46
CA VAL A 256 -7.84 -15.27 -30.00
C VAL A 256 -7.02 -14.06 -29.57
N ALA A 257 -5.86 -13.81 -30.19
CA ALA A 257 -5.04 -12.63 -29.90
C ALA A 257 -5.82 -11.33 -30.13
N THR A 258 -6.53 -11.22 -31.25
CA THR A 258 -7.31 -10.03 -31.62
C THR A 258 -8.50 -9.84 -30.69
N GLY A 259 -9.24 -10.91 -30.40
CA GLY A 259 -10.37 -10.90 -29.48
C GLY A 259 -9.96 -10.52 -28.05
N LEU A 260 -8.79 -10.98 -27.61
CA LEU A 260 -8.26 -10.62 -26.29
C LEU A 260 -7.80 -9.16 -26.24
N LEU A 261 -6.92 -8.75 -27.16
CA LEU A 261 -6.27 -7.43 -27.13
C LEU A 261 -7.24 -6.29 -27.48
N SER A 262 -8.26 -6.53 -28.30
CA SER A 262 -9.27 -5.51 -28.62
C SER A 262 -10.09 -5.06 -27.41
N GLN A 263 -10.29 -5.94 -26.43
CA GLN A 263 -10.97 -5.61 -25.16
C GLN A 263 -10.15 -4.63 -24.30
N PHE A 264 -8.83 -4.57 -24.49
CA PHE A 264 -7.92 -3.60 -23.87
C PHE A 264 -7.73 -2.34 -24.74
N GLY A 265 -8.56 -2.14 -25.76
CA GLY A 265 -8.54 -0.94 -26.61
C GLY A 265 -7.55 -0.97 -27.78
N PHE A 266 -6.79 -2.06 -27.98
CA PHE A 266 -5.86 -2.17 -29.09
C PHE A 266 -6.61 -2.41 -30.41
N ARG A 267 -6.47 -1.47 -31.37
CA ARG A 267 -7.09 -1.57 -32.70
C ARG A 267 -6.13 -1.91 -33.83
N LYS A 268 -4.83 -1.84 -33.57
CA LYS A 268 -3.76 -2.02 -34.57
C LYS A 268 -2.84 -3.15 -34.11
N ILE A 269 -3.08 -4.34 -34.65
CA ILE A 269 -2.36 -5.57 -34.31
C ILE A 269 -1.61 -6.06 -35.55
N LYS A 270 -0.37 -6.51 -35.37
CA LYS A 270 0.48 -7.11 -36.40
C LYS A 270 1.00 -8.45 -35.90
N PHE A 271 1.08 -9.39 -36.83
CA PHE A 271 1.59 -10.73 -36.58
C PHE A 271 2.89 -10.91 -37.37
N ARG A 272 3.92 -11.44 -36.72
CA ARG A 272 5.21 -11.73 -37.36
C ARG A 272 5.67 -13.14 -37.00
N PRO A 273 6.23 -13.91 -37.95
CA PRO A 273 6.87 -15.18 -37.60
C PRO A 273 8.02 -14.95 -36.61
N ASP A 274 8.13 -15.81 -35.59
CA ASP A 274 9.23 -15.78 -34.63
C ASP A 274 10.45 -16.53 -35.22
N GLU A 275 11.62 -15.90 -35.17
CA GLU A 275 12.88 -16.49 -35.64
C GLU A 275 13.36 -17.66 -34.76
N LYS A 276 12.95 -17.71 -33.48
CA LYS A 276 13.44 -18.69 -32.50
C LYS A 276 12.99 -20.13 -32.80
N ARG A 277 11.94 -20.34 -33.61
CA ARG A 277 11.41 -21.64 -34.08
C ARG A 277 11.58 -22.78 -33.05
N SER A 278 11.05 -22.55 -31.85
CA SER A 278 11.20 -23.42 -30.69
C SER A 278 10.59 -24.80 -30.96
N LYS A 279 11.24 -25.87 -30.49
CA LYS A 279 10.91 -27.24 -30.91
C LYS A 279 9.58 -27.80 -30.39
N TYR A 280 9.00 -27.17 -29.37
CA TYR A 280 7.68 -27.52 -28.85
C TYR A 280 6.53 -27.02 -29.75
N TYR A 281 6.79 -26.09 -30.68
CA TYR A 281 5.84 -25.68 -31.71
C TYR A 281 6.12 -26.38 -33.05
N MET A 282 5.07 -26.57 -33.84
CA MET A 282 5.18 -26.97 -35.23
C MET A 282 6.02 -25.92 -35.99
N PRO A 283 6.90 -26.33 -36.91
CA PRO A 283 7.67 -25.41 -37.73
C PRO A 283 6.79 -24.34 -38.38
N ASP A 284 7.25 -23.09 -38.32
CA ASP A 284 6.63 -21.92 -38.97
C ASP A 284 5.25 -21.54 -38.40
N THR A 285 4.87 -22.10 -37.25
CA THR A 285 3.65 -21.72 -36.55
C THR A 285 3.87 -20.68 -35.44
N GLN A 286 5.08 -20.60 -34.90
CA GLN A 286 5.41 -19.65 -33.84
C GLN A 286 5.32 -18.21 -34.38
N THR A 287 4.43 -17.42 -33.77
CA THR A 287 4.06 -16.08 -34.24
C THR A 287 4.07 -15.10 -33.07
N GLU A 288 4.83 -14.02 -33.21
CA GLU A 288 4.84 -12.87 -32.31
C GLU A 288 3.68 -11.92 -32.64
N VAL A 289 3.04 -11.40 -31.60
CA VAL A 289 1.91 -10.47 -31.69
C VAL A 289 2.36 -9.09 -31.23
N PHE A 290 2.35 -8.13 -32.15
CA PHE A 290 2.70 -6.74 -31.90
C PHE A 290 1.46 -5.86 -31.89
N CYS A 291 1.34 -4.98 -30.90
CA CYS A 291 0.31 -3.95 -30.83
C CYS A 291 0.92 -2.55 -30.95
N HIS A 292 0.19 -1.63 -31.58
CA HIS A 292 0.59 -0.24 -31.65
C HIS A 292 0.08 0.56 -30.45
N HIS A 293 0.99 1.09 -29.65
CA HIS A 293 0.73 2.04 -28.58
C HIS A 293 0.99 3.49 -29.05
N PRO A 294 0.12 4.47 -28.75
CA PRO A 294 0.30 5.85 -29.21
C PRO A 294 1.64 6.49 -28.82
N ARG A 295 2.17 6.18 -27.62
CA ARG A 295 3.46 6.71 -27.15
C ARG A 295 4.68 5.84 -27.54
N LEU A 296 4.54 4.52 -27.49
CA LEU A 296 5.68 3.58 -27.58
C LEU A 296 5.86 2.96 -28.97
N GLY A 297 4.92 3.17 -29.90
CA GLY A 297 4.95 2.54 -31.21
C GLY A 297 4.58 1.05 -31.14
N TRP A 298 5.27 0.20 -31.92
CA TRP A 298 4.96 -1.24 -31.98
C TRP A 298 5.65 -2.00 -30.86
N VAL A 299 4.86 -2.63 -29.98
CA VAL A 299 5.34 -3.42 -28.84
C VAL A 299 4.84 -4.85 -28.97
N GLU A 300 5.74 -5.83 -28.79
CA GLU A 300 5.40 -7.25 -28.71
C GLU A 300 4.67 -7.54 -27.39
N LEU A 301 3.46 -8.09 -27.42
CA LEU A 301 2.67 -8.36 -26.21
C LEU A 301 2.41 -9.84 -25.94
N ALA A 302 2.32 -10.63 -27.00
CA ALA A 302 2.02 -12.04 -26.90
C ALA A 302 2.79 -12.83 -27.95
N THR A 303 2.90 -14.13 -27.72
CA THR A 303 3.39 -15.09 -28.71
C THR A 303 2.44 -16.27 -28.70
N PHE A 304 2.13 -16.80 -29.88
CA PHE A 304 1.34 -18.02 -30.01
C PHE A 304 1.97 -18.98 -31.01
N GLY A 305 1.50 -20.22 -31.02
CA GLY A 305 1.88 -21.23 -32.00
C GLY A 305 1.04 -22.49 -31.84
N ILE A 306 1.29 -23.50 -32.66
CA ILE A 306 0.59 -24.79 -32.59
C ILE A 306 1.56 -25.83 -32.09
N TYR A 307 1.24 -26.54 -31.02
CA TYR A 307 2.16 -27.53 -30.43
C TYR A 307 2.55 -28.62 -31.43
N SER A 308 3.83 -28.97 -31.41
CA SER A 308 4.40 -30.01 -32.27
C SER A 308 3.79 -31.38 -31.96
N PRO A 309 3.36 -32.16 -32.96
CA PRO A 309 2.91 -33.54 -32.74
C PRO A 309 3.95 -34.40 -32.03
N THR A 310 5.24 -34.12 -32.23
CA THR A 310 6.34 -34.81 -31.54
C THR A 310 6.27 -34.62 -30.03
N ALA A 311 5.93 -33.42 -29.57
CA ALA A 311 5.78 -33.11 -28.15
C ALA A 311 4.43 -33.65 -27.61
N LEU A 312 3.34 -33.44 -28.35
CA LEU A 312 2.00 -33.92 -27.98
C LEU A 312 1.96 -35.45 -27.80
N ALA A 313 2.66 -36.19 -28.66
CA ALA A 313 2.75 -37.65 -28.58
C ALA A 313 3.47 -38.16 -27.32
N GLN A 314 4.33 -37.36 -26.68
CA GLN A 314 4.96 -37.76 -25.39
C GLN A 314 3.97 -37.76 -24.22
N TYR A 315 2.76 -37.26 -24.44
CA TYR A 315 1.68 -37.11 -23.47
C TYR A 315 0.37 -37.76 -23.95
N ASP A 316 0.42 -38.59 -24.99
CA ASP A 316 -0.75 -39.28 -25.59
C ASP A 316 -1.91 -38.34 -25.98
N ILE A 317 -1.57 -37.12 -26.43
CA ILE A 317 -2.54 -36.12 -26.91
C ILE A 317 -2.70 -36.28 -28.44
N PRO A 318 -3.88 -36.71 -28.94
CA PRO A 318 -4.05 -37.06 -30.35
C PRO A 318 -4.48 -35.89 -31.25
N TYR A 319 -4.70 -34.69 -30.70
CA TYR A 319 -5.20 -33.53 -31.42
C TYR A 319 -4.18 -32.39 -31.46
N PRO A 320 -4.09 -31.60 -32.55
CA PRO A 320 -3.31 -30.39 -32.59
C PRO A 320 -3.92 -29.34 -31.64
N ILE A 321 -3.04 -28.63 -30.93
CA ILE A 321 -3.39 -27.65 -29.90
C ILE A 321 -2.72 -26.32 -30.24
N MET A 322 -3.50 -25.26 -30.40
CA MET A 322 -2.98 -23.88 -30.45
C MET A 322 -2.75 -23.39 -29.03
N ASN A 323 -1.61 -22.75 -28.77
CA ASN A 323 -1.31 -22.08 -27.51
C ASN A 323 -0.97 -20.61 -27.76
N LEU A 324 -1.52 -19.74 -26.93
CA LEU A 324 -1.15 -18.32 -26.85
C LEU A 324 -0.67 -18.01 -25.44
N GLY A 325 0.38 -17.20 -25.33
CA GLY A 325 0.87 -16.66 -24.07
C GLY A 325 1.07 -15.16 -24.16
N LEU A 326 0.47 -14.42 -23.23
CA LEU A 326 0.63 -12.97 -23.07
C LEU A 326 1.36 -12.67 -21.74
N GLY A 327 2.34 -11.77 -21.78
CA GLY A 327 3.02 -11.29 -20.58
C GLY A 327 2.18 -10.21 -19.88
N VAL A 328 1.64 -10.52 -18.70
CA VAL A 328 0.71 -9.62 -17.99
C VAL A 328 1.37 -8.30 -17.65
N GLU A 329 2.58 -8.33 -17.09
CA GLU A 329 3.28 -7.13 -16.65
C GLU A 329 3.52 -6.17 -17.81
N ARG A 330 3.80 -6.69 -19.01
CA ARG A 330 4.01 -5.87 -20.21
C ARG A 330 2.72 -5.19 -20.66
N LEU A 331 1.59 -5.90 -20.60
CA LEU A 331 0.28 -5.30 -20.85
C LEU A 331 -0.04 -4.23 -19.80
N ALA A 332 0.20 -4.53 -18.52
CA ALA A 332 -0.04 -3.62 -17.42
C ALA A 332 0.80 -2.33 -17.55
N MET A 333 2.07 -2.44 -17.95
CA MET A 333 2.91 -1.27 -18.24
C MET A 333 2.30 -0.35 -19.29
N ILE A 334 1.71 -0.93 -20.35
CA ILE A 334 1.08 -0.13 -21.40
C ILE A 334 -0.23 0.49 -20.91
N VAL A 335 -1.09 -0.29 -20.25
CA VAL A 335 -2.40 0.17 -19.78
C VAL A 335 -2.26 1.27 -18.71
N HIS A 336 -1.26 1.16 -17.84
CA HIS A 336 -1.00 2.12 -16.76
C HIS A 336 0.12 3.11 -17.07
N GLU A 337 0.57 3.18 -18.33
CA GLU A 337 1.59 4.11 -18.81
C GLU A 337 2.91 4.12 -18.01
N ALA A 338 3.33 2.94 -17.53
CA ALA A 338 4.56 2.77 -16.76
C ALA A 338 5.75 2.40 -17.64
N ASP A 339 6.90 3.02 -17.38
CA ASP A 339 8.13 2.81 -18.15
C ASP A 339 9.07 1.76 -17.50
N ASP A 340 8.87 1.42 -16.21
CA ASP A 340 9.67 0.43 -15.48
C ASP A 340 8.77 -0.61 -14.80
N VAL A 341 8.91 -1.88 -15.18
CA VAL A 341 8.14 -3.00 -14.62
C VAL A 341 8.37 -3.18 -13.11
N ARG A 342 9.55 -2.85 -12.60
CA ARG A 342 9.89 -2.99 -11.18
C ARG A 342 9.14 -1.96 -10.35
N ALA A 343 9.04 -0.72 -10.84
CA ALA A 343 8.24 0.33 -10.23
C ALA A 343 6.74 0.05 -10.31
N LEU A 344 6.28 -0.59 -11.39
CA LEU A 344 4.90 -1.02 -11.53
C LEU A 344 4.52 -2.16 -10.58
N VAL A 345 5.37 -3.18 -10.45
CA VAL A 345 5.11 -4.40 -9.65
C VAL A 345 5.43 -4.19 -8.18
N PHE A 346 6.44 -3.38 -7.87
CA PHE A 346 6.89 -3.10 -6.51
C PHE A 346 7.06 -1.60 -6.27
N PRO A 347 5.96 -0.82 -6.32
CA PRO A 347 6.01 0.63 -6.20
C PRO A 347 6.64 1.10 -4.87
N GLN A 348 6.46 0.34 -3.79
CA GLN A 348 7.05 0.64 -2.48
C GLN A 348 8.59 0.64 -2.46
N PHE A 349 9.26 0.00 -3.43
CA PHE A 349 10.72 -0.06 -3.49
C PHE A 349 11.32 0.78 -4.61
N HIS A 350 10.57 1.00 -5.69
CA HIS A 350 11.11 1.59 -6.92
C HIS A 350 10.36 2.82 -7.42
N ALA A 351 9.08 2.99 -7.07
CA ALA A 351 8.33 4.18 -7.48
C ALA A 351 8.65 5.35 -6.53
N PRO A 352 8.74 6.58 -7.05
CA PRO A 352 8.80 7.75 -6.18
C PRO A 352 7.50 7.82 -5.37
N VAL A 353 7.61 8.07 -4.07
CA VAL A 353 6.45 8.47 -3.27
C VAL A 353 5.96 9.78 -3.87
N VAL A 354 4.67 9.86 -4.22
CA VAL A 354 4.03 11.07 -4.69
C VAL A 354 2.84 11.32 -3.78
N LEU A 355 2.85 12.47 -3.09
CA LEU A 355 1.72 12.96 -2.33
C LEU A 355 1.11 14.11 -3.12
N SER A 356 -0.19 14.04 -3.38
CA SER A 356 -0.93 15.16 -3.94
C SER A 356 -1.00 16.33 -2.95
N ASP A 357 -1.26 17.54 -3.44
CA ASP A 357 -1.46 18.72 -2.58
C ASP A 357 -2.61 18.51 -1.58
N LEU A 358 -3.64 17.75 -1.97
CA LEU A 358 -4.74 17.35 -1.10
C LEU A 358 -4.27 16.43 0.02
N GLU A 359 -3.50 15.39 -0.31
CA GLU A 359 -2.94 14.47 0.68
C GLU A 359 -1.96 15.18 1.62
N LEU A 360 -1.21 16.17 1.14
CA LEU A 360 -0.36 17.00 1.99
C LEU A 360 -1.18 17.90 2.91
N ALA A 361 -2.25 18.52 2.41
CA ALA A 361 -3.12 19.37 3.22
C ALA A 361 -3.84 18.59 4.34
N GLU A 362 -4.18 17.31 4.09
CA GLU A 362 -4.69 16.38 5.11
C GLU A 362 -3.68 16.10 6.24
N LEU A 363 -2.38 16.25 5.96
CA LEU A 363 -1.29 15.99 6.90
C LEU A 363 -0.90 17.21 7.74
N ILE A 364 -1.61 18.34 7.57
CA ILE A 364 -1.42 19.56 8.34
C ILE A 364 -2.58 19.68 9.35
N ARG A 365 -2.25 19.77 10.64
CA ARG A 365 -3.23 19.82 11.74
C ARG A 365 -2.83 20.82 12.81
N LEU A 366 -3.78 21.14 13.70
CA LEU A 366 -3.48 21.84 14.94
C LEU A 366 -2.90 20.85 15.96
N GLU A 367 -1.82 21.23 16.64
CA GLU A 367 -1.18 20.39 17.67
C GLU A 367 -2.04 20.31 18.94
N LYS A 368 -2.47 21.46 19.46
CA LYS A 368 -3.31 21.62 20.65
C LYS A 368 -4.67 22.16 20.24
N THR A 369 -5.73 21.56 20.80
CA THR A 369 -7.11 22.00 20.64
C THR A 369 -7.82 21.88 21.99
N PRO A 370 -8.77 22.79 22.32
CA PRO A 370 -9.53 22.69 23.55
C PRO A 370 -10.35 21.40 23.58
N GLN A 371 -10.49 20.80 24.75
CA GLN A 371 -11.23 19.55 24.93
C GLN A 371 -12.67 19.80 25.37
N THR A 372 -12.93 20.90 26.09
CA THR A 372 -14.25 21.23 26.62
C THR A 372 -15.07 22.13 25.68
N SER A 373 -16.38 22.19 25.91
CA SER A 373 -17.29 23.13 25.23
C SER A 373 -16.94 24.58 25.54
N GLU A 374 -16.53 24.87 26.77
CA GLU A 374 -16.15 26.18 27.27
C GLU A 374 -14.84 26.62 26.63
N GLY A 375 -13.86 25.72 26.51
CA GLY A 375 -12.62 25.97 25.77
C GLY A 375 -12.89 26.26 24.28
N ALA A 376 -13.80 25.52 23.64
CA ALA A 376 -14.21 25.81 22.26
C ALA A 376 -14.91 27.17 22.14
N ALA A 377 -15.73 27.55 23.11
CA ALA A 377 -16.36 28.88 23.15
C ALA A 377 -15.31 29.99 23.30
N ILE A 378 -14.28 29.80 24.15
CA ILE A 378 -13.15 30.72 24.28
C ILE A 378 -12.40 30.86 22.95
N GLU A 379 -12.09 29.75 22.27
CA GLU A 379 -11.45 29.74 20.95
C GLU A 379 -12.25 30.60 19.95
N GLN A 380 -13.55 30.31 19.79
CA GLN A 380 -14.43 31.05 18.89
C GLN A 380 -14.55 32.54 19.25
N SER A 381 -14.64 32.86 20.54
CA SER A 381 -14.67 34.23 21.06
C SER A 381 -13.39 35.00 20.72
N ILE A 382 -12.21 34.39 20.86
CA ILE A 382 -10.94 35.02 20.52
C ILE A 382 -10.90 35.33 19.02
N VAL A 383 -11.27 34.37 18.17
CA VAL A 383 -11.34 34.56 16.71
C VAL A 383 -12.27 35.72 16.37
N ARG A 384 -13.47 35.75 16.95
CA ARG A 384 -14.46 36.80 16.72
C ARG A 384 -13.95 38.20 17.10
N VAL A 385 -13.36 38.34 18.28
CA VAL A 385 -12.80 39.64 18.72
C VAL A 385 -11.71 40.12 17.76
N CYS A 386 -10.85 39.21 17.28
CA CYS A 386 -9.79 39.56 16.35
C CYS A 386 -10.32 39.93 14.96
N ASP A 387 -11.36 39.25 14.48
CA ASP A 387 -12.01 39.56 13.21
C ASP A 387 -12.78 40.92 13.28
N ASP A 388 -13.47 41.20 14.40
CA ASP A 388 -14.25 42.44 14.59
C ASP A 388 -13.37 43.66 14.90
N HIS A 389 -12.31 43.50 15.71
CA HIS A 389 -11.54 44.61 16.27
C HIS A 389 -10.05 44.61 15.89
N GLY A 390 -9.57 43.68 15.06
CA GLY A 390 -8.15 43.49 14.75
C GLY A 390 -7.42 44.71 14.17
N SER A 391 -8.15 45.65 13.56
CA SER A 391 -7.58 46.89 13.01
C SER A 391 -7.56 48.09 13.96
N THR A 392 -8.03 47.92 15.21
CA THR A 392 -8.06 49.00 16.21
C THR A 392 -6.65 49.45 16.56
N GLU A 393 -6.42 50.77 16.63
CA GLU A 393 -5.14 51.35 17.04
C GLU A 393 -4.85 51.06 18.52
N SER A 394 -3.60 50.69 18.80
CA SER A 394 -3.13 50.37 20.16
C SER A 394 -2.65 51.61 20.92
N PRO A 395 -2.66 51.60 22.28
CA PRO A 395 -2.98 50.48 23.16
C PRO A 395 -4.49 50.20 23.25
N CYS A 396 -4.88 48.91 23.20
CA CYS A 396 -6.28 48.51 23.30
C CYS A 396 -6.46 47.16 24.00
N GLU A 397 -7.62 46.97 24.64
CA GLU A 397 -8.04 45.69 25.23
C GLU A 397 -9.51 45.42 24.94
N PHE A 398 -9.84 44.15 24.68
CA PHE A 398 -11.19 43.69 24.40
C PHE A 398 -11.50 42.40 25.17
N LEU A 399 -12.64 42.36 25.83
CA LEU A 399 -13.14 41.15 26.50
C LEU A 399 -13.66 40.17 25.45
N ALA A 400 -13.05 38.98 25.39
CA ALA A 400 -13.46 37.91 24.47
C ALA A 400 -14.44 36.94 25.13
N TYR A 401 -14.20 36.56 26.38
CA TYR A 401 -15.03 35.60 27.10
C TYR A 401 -15.09 35.94 28.59
N SER A 402 -16.26 35.81 29.19
CA SER A 402 -16.44 35.82 30.64
C SER A 402 -17.43 34.71 31.00
N GLY A 403 -16.99 33.76 31.83
CA GLY A 403 -17.81 32.61 32.15
C GLY A 403 -17.08 31.58 32.99
N LEU A 404 -17.75 30.45 33.22
CA LEU A 404 -17.16 29.32 33.92
C LEU A 404 -16.23 28.55 32.98
N LEU A 405 -15.07 28.13 33.51
CA LEU A 405 -14.14 27.20 32.90
C LEU A 405 -13.65 26.25 33.99
N CYS A 406 -13.97 24.95 33.87
CA CYS A 406 -13.69 23.94 34.89
C CYS A 406 -14.19 24.34 36.31
N GLY A 407 -15.35 24.99 36.38
CA GLY A 407 -15.98 25.43 37.64
C GLY A 407 -15.41 26.71 38.25
N LYS A 408 -14.49 27.40 37.57
CA LYS A 408 -13.91 28.68 37.99
C LYS A 408 -14.39 29.80 37.08
N GLN A 409 -14.68 30.98 37.63
CA GLN A 409 -15.02 32.14 36.81
C GLN A 409 -13.73 32.69 36.18
N VAL A 410 -13.72 32.80 34.85
CA VAL A 410 -12.57 33.25 34.07
C VAL A 410 -12.99 34.36 33.12
N GLU A 411 -12.17 35.41 33.05
CA GLU A 411 -12.23 36.44 32.02
C GLU A 411 -11.05 36.28 31.07
N VAL A 412 -11.32 36.26 29.77
CA VAL A 412 -10.33 36.19 28.70
C VAL A 412 -10.39 37.46 27.88
N LYS A 413 -9.27 38.15 27.75
CA LYS A 413 -9.12 39.39 26.99
C LYS A 413 -8.07 39.24 25.88
N VAL A 414 -8.32 39.88 24.75
CA VAL A 414 -7.32 40.08 23.68
C VAL A 414 -6.78 41.50 23.86
N ILE A 415 -5.45 41.65 23.91
CA ILE A 415 -4.80 42.92 24.20
C ILE A 415 -3.66 43.23 23.24
N GLU A 416 -3.38 44.51 23.05
CA GLU A 416 -2.14 45.01 22.47
C GLU A 416 -1.64 46.20 23.30
N PRO A 417 -0.60 46.03 24.13
CA PRO A 417 -0.10 47.07 25.02
C PRO A 417 0.88 48.05 24.35
N GLU A 418 1.53 47.69 23.25
CA GLU A 418 2.52 48.57 22.59
C GLU A 418 1.83 49.70 21.81
N GLU A 419 2.34 50.93 21.86
CA GLU A 419 1.77 52.07 21.14
C GLU A 419 2.13 52.08 19.64
N ASN A 420 1.32 52.73 18.80
CA ASN A 420 1.54 52.90 17.36
C ASN A 420 1.51 51.61 16.53
N THR A 421 0.75 50.61 16.97
CA THR A 421 0.44 49.39 16.21
C THR A 421 -1.08 49.14 16.20
N ARG A 422 -1.51 47.93 15.87
CA ARG A 422 -2.91 47.49 15.87
C ARG A 422 -3.07 46.24 16.72
N LEU A 423 -4.32 45.96 17.14
CA LEU A 423 -4.66 44.76 17.93
C LEU A 423 -4.13 43.45 17.33
N CYS A 424 -4.15 43.32 16.00
CA CYS A 424 -3.63 42.16 15.29
C CYS A 424 -2.52 42.55 14.32
N GLY A 425 -1.42 41.80 14.33
CA GLY A 425 -0.36 41.92 13.33
C GLY A 425 -0.85 41.61 11.91
N PRO A 426 -0.12 42.07 10.87
CA PRO A 426 -0.59 42.00 9.49
C PRO A 426 -0.63 40.58 8.91
N ALA A 427 0.05 39.60 9.54
CA ALA A 427 0.01 38.20 9.11
C ALA A 427 -1.05 37.35 9.84
N THR A 428 -1.82 37.91 10.77
CA THR A 428 -2.82 37.17 11.56
C THR A 428 -3.88 36.49 10.70
N GLN A 429 -4.22 37.11 9.56
CA GLN A 429 -5.20 36.58 8.61
C GLN A 429 -4.58 35.69 7.52
N ASN A 430 -3.29 35.36 7.60
CA ASN A 430 -2.68 34.43 6.65
C ASN A 430 -3.30 33.05 6.82
N GLU A 431 -3.63 32.42 5.69
CA GLU A 431 -4.16 31.06 5.64
C GLU A 431 -3.11 30.11 5.09
N LEU A 432 -3.05 28.90 5.66
CA LEU A 432 -2.21 27.84 5.16
C LEU A 432 -2.81 27.22 3.90
N VAL A 433 -2.03 27.20 2.83
CA VAL A 433 -2.36 26.60 1.54
C VAL A 433 -1.24 25.66 1.11
N VAL A 434 -1.61 24.53 0.53
CA VAL A 434 -0.66 23.63 -0.14
C VAL A 434 -0.74 23.87 -1.63
N PHE A 435 0.40 24.15 -2.26
CA PHE A 435 0.48 24.40 -3.69
C PHE A 435 1.80 23.86 -4.26
N GLU A 436 1.71 23.03 -5.29
CA GLU A 436 2.85 22.38 -5.96
C GLU A 436 3.81 21.69 -4.96
N GLY A 437 3.24 20.94 -4.02
CA GLY A 437 3.96 20.21 -2.98
C GLY A 437 4.59 21.08 -1.89
N SER A 438 4.34 22.39 -1.87
CA SER A 438 4.84 23.33 -0.85
C SER A 438 3.73 23.76 0.09
N VAL A 439 4.06 23.99 1.36
CA VAL A 439 3.12 24.52 2.37
C VAL A 439 3.45 25.99 2.60
N GLN A 440 2.47 26.87 2.42
CA GLN A 440 2.66 28.31 2.47
C GLN A 440 1.59 28.97 3.35
N GLY A 441 1.99 29.91 4.21
CA GLY A 441 1.06 30.77 4.94
C GLY A 441 0.92 32.12 4.25
N LEU A 442 -0.17 32.32 3.51
CA LEU A 442 -0.35 33.46 2.61
C LEU A 442 -1.62 34.27 2.95
N PRO A 443 -1.60 35.60 2.83
CA PRO A 443 -2.82 36.40 2.91
C PRO A 443 -3.65 36.24 1.63
N ARG A 444 -4.99 36.30 1.76
CA ARG A 444 -5.91 36.28 0.61
C ARG A 444 -5.93 37.64 -0.11
N ILE A 445 -4.92 37.87 -0.94
CA ILE A 445 -4.78 39.05 -1.80
C ILE A 445 -4.54 38.63 -3.25
N GLU A 446 -4.80 39.51 -4.20
CA GLU A 446 -4.69 39.25 -5.64
C GLU A 446 -3.33 38.64 -6.06
N LYS A 447 -2.24 39.07 -5.41
CA LYS A 447 -0.89 38.52 -5.61
C LYS A 447 -0.81 36.99 -5.44
N TRP A 448 -1.64 36.42 -4.57
CA TRP A 448 -1.62 34.99 -4.22
C TRP A 448 -2.88 34.25 -4.68
N ALA A 449 -3.71 34.86 -5.54
CA ALA A 449 -4.96 34.25 -6.01
C ALA A 449 -4.74 32.86 -6.61
N LYS A 450 -3.68 32.71 -7.42
CA LYS A 450 -3.31 31.43 -8.06
C LYS A 450 -3.15 30.29 -7.04
N GLN A 451 -2.48 30.53 -5.91
CA GLN A 451 -2.24 29.51 -4.89
C GLN A 451 -3.55 29.04 -4.27
N PHE A 452 -4.53 29.94 -4.08
CA PHE A 452 -5.83 29.58 -3.52
C PHE A 452 -6.80 28.97 -4.55
N GLU A 453 -6.63 29.29 -5.84
CA GLU A 453 -7.47 28.77 -6.93
C GLU A 453 -7.01 27.39 -7.42
N GLU A 454 -5.70 27.20 -7.57
CA GLU A 454 -5.10 25.96 -8.10
C GLU A 454 -4.58 25.03 -6.98
N GLY A 455 -4.29 25.57 -5.80
CA GLY A 455 -3.83 24.81 -4.64
C GLY A 455 -4.95 24.30 -3.75
N VAL A 456 -4.57 23.75 -2.60
CA VAL A 456 -5.49 23.22 -1.59
C VAL A 456 -5.39 24.04 -0.31
N PRO A 457 -6.37 24.93 -0.04
CA PRO A 457 -6.46 25.62 1.23
C PRO A 457 -6.74 24.62 2.36
N THR A 458 -6.02 24.79 3.47
CA THR A 458 -6.22 23.95 4.65
C THR A 458 -7.40 24.39 5.50
N ASN A 459 -7.98 25.57 5.23
CA ASN A 459 -8.98 26.24 6.07
C ASN A 459 -8.46 26.54 7.49
N ILE A 460 -7.15 26.75 7.65
CA ILE A 460 -6.53 27.14 8.92
C ILE A 460 -5.81 28.48 8.71
N ARG A 461 -6.32 29.55 9.33
CA ARG A 461 -5.60 30.82 9.46
C ARG A 461 -4.64 30.77 10.65
N TYR A 462 -3.66 31.68 10.64
CA TYR A 462 -2.77 31.87 11.78
C TYR A 462 -3.56 32.24 13.05
N LEU A 463 -4.60 33.07 12.89
CA LEU A 463 -5.56 33.39 13.94
C LEU A 463 -6.23 32.13 14.52
N ASP A 464 -6.77 31.27 13.66
CA ASP A 464 -7.50 30.08 14.10
C ASP A 464 -6.58 29.13 14.89
N ALA A 465 -5.35 28.94 14.41
CA ALA A 465 -4.37 28.09 15.05
C ALA A 465 -3.89 28.62 16.41
N PHE A 466 -3.65 29.94 16.49
CA PHE A 466 -3.30 30.61 17.75
C PHE A 466 -4.47 30.63 18.74
N ALA A 467 -5.70 30.87 18.28
CA ALA A 467 -6.88 30.86 19.15
C ALA A 467 -7.07 29.49 19.80
N ALA A 468 -6.90 28.40 19.03
CA ALA A 468 -6.92 27.04 19.55
C ALA A 468 -5.81 26.79 20.58
N LEU A 469 -4.60 27.31 20.35
CA LEU A 469 -3.49 27.24 21.29
C LEU A 469 -3.80 27.96 22.61
N ALA A 470 -4.29 29.19 22.51
CA ALA A 470 -4.60 30.03 23.66
C ALA A 470 -5.71 29.39 24.49
N ALA A 471 -6.82 28.99 23.85
CA ALA A 471 -7.93 28.31 24.51
C ALA A 471 -7.49 27.01 25.20
N ALA A 472 -6.74 26.15 24.50
CA ALA A 472 -6.23 24.90 25.08
C ALA A 472 -5.26 25.13 26.25
N THR A 473 -4.45 26.19 26.19
CA THR A 473 -3.50 26.53 27.26
C THR A 473 -4.22 27.08 28.49
N ILE A 474 -5.21 27.96 28.30
CA ILE A 474 -6.06 28.50 29.37
C ILE A 474 -6.87 27.37 30.03
N GLU A 475 -7.46 26.49 29.23
CA GLU A 475 -8.19 25.30 29.71
C GLU A 475 -7.28 24.40 30.55
N ASN A 476 -6.09 24.08 30.06
CA ASN A 476 -5.13 23.25 30.79
C ASN A 476 -4.70 23.92 32.11
N ALA A 477 -4.40 25.22 32.09
CA ALA A 477 -4.02 25.97 33.29
C ALA A 477 -5.16 26.04 34.33
N ALA A 478 -6.42 26.09 33.89
CA ALA A 478 -7.59 26.00 34.77
C ALA A 478 -7.70 24.62 35.44
N GLN A 479 -7.46 23.55 34.67
CA GLN A 479 -7.50 22.15 35.12
C GLN A 479 -6.36 21.78 36.08
N THR A 480 -5.13 22.17 35.78
CA THR A 480 -3.93 21.84 36.60
C THR A 480 -3.82 22.70 37.87
N GLY A 481 -4.66 23.73 38.00
CA GLY A 481 -4.59 24.69 39.11
C GLY A 481 -3.47 25.71 39.00
N GLU A 482 -2.83 25.83 37.83
CA GLU A 482 -1.85 26.88 37.56
C GLU A 482 -2.47 28.28 37.56
N MET A 483 -3.69 28.44 37.05
CA MET A 483 -4.44 29.71 37.12
C MET A 483 -4.68 30.18 38.56
N THR A 484 -4.74 29.27 39.53
CA THR A 484 -4.87 29.62 40.95
C THR A 484 -3.54 29.98 41.61
N LYS A 485 -2.40 29.62 41.00
CA LYS A 485 -1.05 29.98 41.49
C LYS A 485 -0.54 31.26 40.86
N HIS A 486 -0.85 31.45 39.59
CA HIS A 486 -0.54 32.65 38.82
C HIS A 486 -1.88 33.27 38.46
N GLU A 487 -2.27 34.36 39.13
CA GLU A 487 -3.56 35.06 38.97
C GLU A 487 -3.89 35.43 37.51
N THR A 488 -2.90 35.34 36.61
CA THR A 488 -2.99 35.66 35.20
C THR A 488 -2.23 34.63 34.36
N VAL A 489 -2.86 34.12 33.30
CA VAL A 489 -2.23 33.31 32.25
C VAL A 489 -2.14 34.15 30.99
N THR A 490 -0.92 34.33 30.46
CA THR A 490 -0.69 35.07 29.22
C THR A 490 -0.18 34.13 28.14
N VAL A 491 -0.85 34.13 26.99
CA VAL A 491 -0.41 33.42 25.79
C VAL A 491 -0.16 34.48 24.73
N ASN A 492 1.03 34.52 24.15
CA ASN A 492 1.34 35.46 23.08
C ASN A 492 2.13 34.81 21.95
N VAL A 493 2.05 35.43 20.79
CA VAL A 493 2.90 35.13 19.64
C VAL A 493 3.35 36.45 19.02
N LYS A 494 4.65 36.57 18.75
CA LYS A 494 5.23 37.76 18.10
C LYS A 494 5.40 37.51 16.61
N ILE A 495 6.60 37.10 16.21
CA ILE A 495 6.94 36.76 14.83
C ILE A 495 6.94 35.25 14.67
N VAL A 496 6.10 34.76 13.77
CA VAL A 496 6.07 33.35 13.36
C VAL A 496 7.26 33.07 12.47
N ARG A 497 8.08 32.11 12.89
CA ARG A 497 9.24 31.61 12.14
C ARG A 497 8.97 30.21 11.59
N SER A 498 8.11 29.46 12.27
CA SER A 498 7.68 28.12 11.89
C SER A 498 6.24 27.87 12.31
N GLY A 499 5.61 26.83 11.75
CA GLY A 499 4.26 26.43 12.15
C GLY A 499 4.10 26.13 13.65
N ALA A 500 5.15 25.62 14.30
CA ALA A 500 5.11 25.31 15.73
C ALA A 500 4.87 26.56 16.60
N ASP A 501 5.32 27.73 16.17
CA ASP A 501 5.12 29.00 16.91
C ASP A 501 3.64 29.40 17.01
N ILE A 502 2.80 28.86 16.11
CA ILE A 502 1.36 29.11 16.02
C ILE A 502 0.56 27.82 16.04
N ASN A 503 1.05 26.76 16.72
CA ASN A 503 0.28 25.54 16.97
C ASN A 503 -0.09 24.72 15.71
N ILE A 504 0.67 24.88 14.64
CA ILE A 504 0.57 24.07 13.42
C ILE A 504 1.55 22.90 13.50
N MET A 505 1.02 21.69 13.33
CA MET A 505 1.78 20.46 13.20
C MET A 505 1.67 19.91 11.79
N ILE A 506 2.82 19.67 11.18
CA ILE A 506 2.95 18.98 9.89
C ILE A 506 3.43 17.57 10.18
N ASP A 507 2.73 16.56 9.66
CA ASP A 507 3.10 15.16 9.81
C ASP A 507 4.54 14.89 9.31
N ASP A 508 5.28 14.01 9.99
CA ASP A 508 6.66 13.67 9.63
C ASP A 508 6.76 13.14 8.19
N VAL A 509 5.75 12.42 7.71
CA VAL A 509 5.71 11.91 6.33
C VAL A 509 5.62 13.07 5.34
N ALA A 510 4.76 14.07 5.61
CA ALA A 510 4.68 15.28 4.79
C ALA A 510 5.98 16.07 4.83
N ALA A 511 6.55 16.31 6.01
CA ALA A 511 7.79 17.07 6.16
C ALA A 511 8.97 16.42 5.40
N ARG A 512 9.10 15.09 5.50
CA ARG A 512 10.12 14.34 4.74
C ARG A 512 9.86 14.40 3.24
N TYR A 513 8.62 14.25 2.79
CA TYR A 513 8.25 14.35 1.37
C TYR A 513 8.57 15.72 0.79
N ILE A 514 8.18 16.79 1.47
CA ILE A 514 8.44 18.17 1.05
C ILE A 514 9.96 18.41 0.93
N THR A 515 10.72 17.93 1.92
CA THR A 515 12.18 18.07 1.94
C THR A 515 12.85 17.26 0.82
N SER A 516 12.47 15.99 0.62
CA SER A 516 13.08 15.12 -0.39
C SER A 516 12.78 15.57 -1.82
N THR A 517 11.67 16.27 -2.03
CA THR A 517 11.27 16.83 -3.33
C THR A 517 11.75 18.27 -3.55
N ASN A 518 12.64 18.80 -2.67
CA ASN A 518 13.15 20.17 -2.70
C ASN A 518 12.03 21.24 -2.70
N ARG A 519 10.88 20.94 -2.09
CA ARG A 519 9.77 21.87 -1.87
C ARG A 519 9.94 22.60 -0.54
N LYS A 520 9.07 23.59 -0.27
CA LYS A 520 9.26 24.52 0.86
C LYS A 520 8.09 24.47 1.85
N ILE A 521 8.44 24.67 3.11
CA ILE A 521 7.49 25.02 4.18
C ILE A 521 7.78 26.48 4.53
N ASP A 522 6.92 27.38 4.08
CA ASP A 522 7.03 28.83 4.32
C ASP A 522 5.84 29.32 5.16
N ILE A 523 5.97 29.13 6.47
CA ILE A 523 4.99 29.57 7.47
C ILE A 523 5.68 30.63 8.33
N ARG A 524 5.69 31.87 7.83
CA ARG A 524 6.30 33.01 8.50
C ARG A 524 5.39 34.22 8.47
N GLY A 525 5.58 35.14 9.41
CA GLY A 525 4.89 36.42 9.41
C GLY A 525 4.75 37.05 10.80
N PRO A 526 4.66 38.38 10.89
CA PRO A 526 4.39 39.06 12.15
C PRO A 526 2.90 38.96 12.52
N VAL A 527 2.59 38.18 13.56
CA VAL A 527 1.22 37.97 14.05
C VAL A 527 0.91 38.89 15.23
N PHE A 528 1.87 39.12 16.13
CA PHE A 528 1.76 40.04 17.28
C PHE A 528 0.38 40.00 17.93
N LEU A 529 0.10 38.91 18.66
CA LEU A 529 -1.19 38.70 19.30
C LEU A 529 -0.99 38.21 20.71
N THR A 530 -1.70 38.83 21.66
CA THR A 530 -1.61 38.52 23.09
C THR A 530 -3.01 38.28 23.65
N VAL A 531 -3.19 37.13 24.29
CA VAL A 531 -4.40 36.76 25.02
C VAL A 531 -4.05 36.60 26.49
N ILE A 532 -4.83 37.25 27.34
CA ILE A 532 -4.70 37.18 28.78
C ILE A 532 -5.97 36.55 29.35
N ALA A 533 -5.81 35.58 30.24
CA ALA A 533 -6.88 35.03 31.06
C ALA A 533 -6.63 35.30 32.53
N THR A 534 -7.63 35.82 33.24
CA THR A 534 -7.60 36.08 34.69
C THR A 534 -8.76 35.37 35.38
N LEU A 535 -8.54 34.99 36.64
CA LEU A 535 -9.66 34.60 37.50
C LEU A 535 -10.45 35.85 37.87
N ALA A 536 -11.77 35.78 37.76
CA ALA A 536 -12.68 36.87 38.10
C ALA A 536 -13.21 36.75 39.53
#